data_AF-A0A2U2ECP8-F1
#
_entry.id   AF-A0A2U2ECP8-F1
#
_cell.length_a   1.000
_cell.length_b   1.000
_cell.length_c   1.000
_cell.angle_alpha   90.00
_cell.angle_beta   90.00
_cell.angle_gamma   90.00
#
_symmetry.space_group_name_H-M   'P 1'
#
loop_
_entity.id
_entity.type
_entity.pdbx_description
1 polymer ?
#
loop_
_entity_poly.entity_id
_entity_poly.type
_entity_poly.pdbx_seq_one_letter_code
_entity_poly.pdbx_strand_id
1 'polypeptide(L)'
;MRLVDMFEAVEGNAEEKLAGQISLTENWLVAMGYTSLKRESRGTSNTFYFKEGEPVVFVSYYSKNKESDNIGFTTMDKEFFDDEFRYTDGKVAFSSRENGMKVIVSRAKTNKILCRLMLGINSKNVCVDHKYHCIWLNDSFCIRPCTYSQNNRNRKCSKRRVGDEFDYDPACDFTEKWWLVLCVTMFHEITWEQAKAYNMGGDVE
;
A
#
# COMPACT_ATOMS: atom_id res chain seq x y z
N MET A 1 18.73 -11.89 -11.42
CA MET A 1 18.23 -10.50 -11.46
C MET A 1 17.63 -10.20 -10.10
N ARG A 2 17.98 -9.09 -9.45
CA ARG A 2 17.37 -8.73 -8.16
C ARG A 2 15.92 -8.35 -8.40
N LEU A 3 15.04 -8.51 -7.42
CA LEU A 3 13.63 -8.22 -7.58
C LEU A 3 13.40 -6.74 -7.90
N VAL A 4 14.21 -5.86 -7.31
CA VAL A 4 14.28 -4.42 -7.62
C VAL A 4 14.43 -4.19 -9.12
N ASP A 5 15.40 -4.87 -9.75
CA ASP A 5 15.66 -4.74 -11.19
C ASP A 5 14.47 -5.30 -12.02
N MET A 6 13.79 -6.34 -11.52
CA MET A 6 12.60 -6.92 -12.16
C MET A 6 11.41 -5.95 -12.16
N PHE A 7 11.19 -5.22 -11.06
CA PHE A 7 10.13 -4.22 -10.96
C PHE A 7 10.35 -3.02 -11.89
N GLU A 8 11.61 -2.60 -12.07
CA GLU A 8 11.97 -1.50 -12.97
C GLU A 8 11.86 -1.91 -14.44
N ALA A 9 12.11 -3.18 -14.76
CA ALA A 9 11.98 -3.73 -16.11
C ALA A 9 10.53 -3.90 -16.60
N VAL A 10 9.51 -3.64 -15.76
CA VAL A 10 8.11 -3.68 -16.20
C VAL A 10 7.83 -2.50 -17.14
N GLU A 11 7.54 -2.82 -18.40
CA GLU A 11 7.23 -1.85 -19.45
C GLU A 11 5.72 -1.59 -19.60
N GLY A 12 5.37 -0.54 -20.35
CA GLY A 12 3.99 -0.14 -20.63
C GLY A 12 3.64 1.28 -20.16
N ASN A 13 2.38 1.66 -20.35
CA ASN A 13 1.80 2.86 -19.76
C ASN A 13 1.63 2.70 -18.23
N ALA A 14 1.19 3.75 -17.52
CA ALA A 14 1.11 3.72 -16.05
C ALA A 14 0.20 2.59 -15.51
N GLU A 15 -0.92 2.30 -16.18
CA GLU A 15 -1.85 1.25 -15.76
C GLU A 15 -1.28 -0.14 -16.04
N GLU A 16 -0.65 -0.33 -17.21
CA GLU A 16 0.03 -1.57 -17.59
C GLU A 16 1.20 -1.88 -16.65
N LYS A 17 2.00 -0.86 -16.32
CA LYS A 17 3.11 -0.98 -15.35
C LYS A 17 2.61 -1.39 -13.98
N LEU A 18 1.59 -0.71 -13.45
CA LEU A 18 0.99 -1.08 -12.18
C LEU A 18 0.53 -2.54 -12.19
N ALA A 19 -0.15 -2.95 -13.26
CA ALA A 19 -0.65 -4.31 -13.38
C ALA A 19 0.47 -5.36 -13.42
N GLY A 20 1.52 -5.09 -14.20
CA GLY A 20 2.70 -5.94 -14.28
C GLY A 20 3.42 -6.05 -12.94
N GLN A 21 3.58 -4.94 -12.21
CA GLN A 21 4.23 -4.92 -10.90
C GLN A 21 3.39 -5.66 -9.84
N ILE A 22 2.06 -5.52 -9.84
CA ILE A 22 1.18 -6.30 -8.95
C ILE A 22 1.29 -7.80 -9.27
N SER A 23 1.21 -8.18 -10.54
CA SER A 23 1.36 -9.59 -10.97
C SER A 23 2.71 -10.17 -10.56
N LEU A 24 3.80 -9.41 -10.72
CA LEU A 24 5.13 -9.80 -10.26
C LEU A 24 5.16 -10.01 -8.73
N THR A 25 4.56 -9.08 -7.98
CA THR A 25 4.43 -9.17 -6.51
C THR A 25 3.70 -10.44 -6.09
N GLU A 26 2.55 -10.74 -6.69
CA GLU A 26 1.76 -11.94 -6.39
C GLU A 26 2.56 -13.22 -6.63
N ASN A 27 3.22 -13.32 -7.79
CA ASN A 27 4.04 -14.48 -8.16
C ASN A 27 5.20 -14.67 -7.18
N TRP A 28 5.85 -13.58 -6.78
CA TRP A 28 6.97 -13.63 -5.84
C TRP A 28 6.54 -14.04 -4.44
N LEU A 29 5.42 -13.51 -3.94
CA LEU A 29 4.85 -13.91 -2.64
C LEU A 29 4.55 -15.41 -2.61
N VAL A 30 3.95 -15.95 -3.67
CA VAL A 30 3.71 -17.39 -3.80
C VAL A 30 5.02 -18.19 -3.80
N ALA A 31 6.03 -17.75 -4.55
CA ALA A 31 7.34 -18.39 -4.58
C ALA A 31 8.05 -18.37 -3.21
N MET A 32 7.84 -17.32 -2.41
CA MET A 32 8.36 -17.19 -1.04
C MET A 32 7.53 -17.95 0.03
N GLY A 33 6.50 -18.69 -0.40
CA GLY A 33 5.67 -19.52 0.47
C GLY A 33 4.59 -18.75 1.24
N TYR A 34 4.17 -17.58 0.77
CA TYR A 34 2.98 -16.92 1.31
C TYR A 34 1.73 -17.72 0.95
N THR A 35 0.80 -17.81 1.90
CA THR A 35 -0.53 -18.36 1.69
C THR A 35 -1.42 -17.31 1.04
N SER A 36 -2.25 -17.73 0.08
CA SER A 36 -3.24 -16.86 -0.55
C SER A 36 -4.66 -17.20 -0.11
N LEU A 37 -5.46 -16.17 0.18
CA LEU A 37 -6.88 -16.27 0.48
C LEU A 37 -7.66 -15.40 -0.50
N LYS A 38 -8.37 -16.03 -1.43
CA LYS A 38 -9.12 -15.32 -2.47
C LYS A 38 -10.57 -15.08 -2.04
N ARG A 39 -11.12 -13.93 -2.40
CA ARG A 39 -12.55 -13.61 -2.24
C ARG A 39 -13.10 -12.95 -3.49
N GLU A 40 -14.27 -13.39 -3.93
CA GLU A 40 -14.92 -12.86 -5.13
C GLU A 40 -16.35 -12.41 -4.82
N SER A 41 -16.81 -11.30 -5.40
CA SER A 41 -18.22 -10.87 -5.34
C SER A 41 -18.51 -9.86 -6.42
N ARG A 42 -19.66 -10.01 -7.08
CA ARG A 42 -20.21 -9.00 -8.00
C ARG A 42 -19.12 -8.44 -8.93
N GLY A 43 -18.38 -9.29 -9.64
CA GLY A 43 -17.35 -8.86 -10.60
C GLY A 43 -16.08 -8.21 -10.01
N THR A 44 -15.88 -8.25 -8.68
CA THR A 44 -14.61 -7.88 -8.03
C THR A 44 -13.98 -9.08 -7.32
N SER A 45 -12.65 -9.10 -7.26
CA SER A 45 -11.88 -10.09 -6.51
C SER A 45 -10.79 -9.44 -5.67
N ASN A 46 -10.60 -9.96 -4.45
CA ASN A 46 -9.44 -9.71 -3.60
C ASN A 46 -8.65 -10.99 -3.44
N THR A 47 -7.32 -10.90 -3.44
CA THR A 47 -6.47 -11.99 -2.97
C THR A 47 -5.57 -11.45 -1.86
N PHE A 48 -5.72 -12.00 -0.66
CA PHE A 48 -4.88 -11.68 0.49
C PHE A 48 -3.70 -12.64 0.52
N TYR A 49 -2.48 -12.11 0.60
CA TYR A 49 -1.24 -12.87 0.69
C TYR A 49 -0.61 -12.63 2.05
N PHE A 50 -0.47 -13.69 2.84
CA PHE A 50 0.03 -13.63 4.21
C PHE A 50 0.89 -14.85 4.53
N LYS A 51 1.77 -14.71 5.51
CA LYS A 51 2.64 -15.79 6.01
C LYS A 51 2.74 -15.67 7.52
N GLU A 52 2.72 -16.81 8.22
CA GLU A 52 2.86 -16.78 9.68
C GLU A 52 4.26 -16.29 10.06
N GLY A 53 4.32 -15.41 11.06
CA GLY A 53 5.54 -14.73 11.48
C GLY A 53 5.89 -13.46 10.68
N GLU A 54 5.22 -13.19 9.55
CA GLU A 54 5.39 -11.94 8.80
C GLU A 54 4.40 -10.87 9.28
N PRO A 55 4.83 -9.61 9.44
CA PRO A 55 4.00 -8.55 10.00
C PRO A 55 3.01 -7.94 9.01
N VAL A 56 3.20 -8.14 7.69
CA VAL A 56 2.44 -7.47 6.65
C VAL A 56 1.66 -8.46 5.79
N VAL A 57 0.44 -8.07 5.42
CA VAL A 57 -0.40 -8.75 4.45
C VAL A 57 -0.53 -7.87 3.21
N PHE A 58 -0.20 -8.44 2.05
CA PHE A 58 -0.47 -7.80 0.76
C PHE A 58 -1.84 -8.22 0.25
N VAL A 59 -2.59 -7.29 -0.33
CA VAL A 59 -3.90 -7.57 -0.92
C VAL A 59 -3.96 -7.01 -2.32
N SER A 60 -4.14 -7.87 -3.30
CA SER A 60 -4.45 -7.45 -4.66
C SER A 60 -5.97 -7.30 -4.83
N TYR A 61 -6.36 -6.41 -5.74
CA TYR A 61 -7.75 -6.14 -6.09
C TYR A 61 -7.91 -6.03 -7.60
N TYR A 62 -8.92 -6.71 -8.10
CA TYR A 62 -9.31 -6.68 -9.50
C TYR A 62 -10.81 -6.43 -9.59
N SER A 63 -11.24 -5.59 -10.53
CA SER A 63 -12.64 -5.29 -10.78
C SER A 63 -12.95 -5.21 -12.27
N LYS A 64 -13.87 -6.07 -12.70
CA LYS A 64 -14.40 -6.14 -14.08
C LYS A 64 -15.69 -5.34 -14.29
N ASN A 65 -16.12 -4.58 -13.28
CA ASN A 65 -17.41 -3.88 -13.27
C ASN A 65 -17.41 -2.50 -13.95
N LYS A 66 -16.26 -2.02 -14.42
CA LYS A 66 -16.17 -0.71 -15.11
C LYS A 66 -15.75 -0.94 -16.56
N GLU A 67 -15.87 0.11 -17.37
CA GLU A 67 -15.44 0.13 -18.78
C GLU A 67 -13.95 -0.23 -18.96
N SER A 68 -13.14 -0.17 -17.90
CA SER A 68 -11.77 -0.69 -17.82
C SER A 68 -11.58 -1.64 -16.62
N ASP A 69 -10.70 -2.63 -16.77
CA ASP A 69 -10.23 -3.47 -15.66
C ASP A 69 -9.55 -2.57 -14.61
N ASN A 70 -10.18 -2.43 -13.44
CA ASN A 70 -9.56 -1.68 -12.34
C ASN A 70 -8.72 -2.64 -11.52
N ILE A 71 -7.40 -2.42 -11.55
CA ILE A 71 -6.43 -3.12 -10.73
C ILE A 71 -5.90 -2.20 -9.64
N GLY A 72 -5.64 -2.76 -8.48
CA GLY A 72 -5.01 -2.04 -7.38
C GLY A 72 -4.50 -3.00 -6.33
N PHE A 73 -3.82 -2.44 -5.33
CA PHE A 73 -3.37 -3.22 -4.18
C PHE A 73 -3.47 -2.41 -2.90
N THR A 74 -3.34 -3.11 -1.78
CA THR A 74 -3.06 -2.48 -0.51
C THR A 74 -2.24 -3.38 0.41
N THR A 75 -1.69 -2.81 1.47
CA THR A 75 -1.07 -3.54 2.58
C THR A 75 -1.83 -3.30 3.88
N MET A 76 -1.74 -4.23 4.81
CA MET A 76 -2.26 -4.09 6.18
C MET A 76 -1.41 -4.90 7.14
N ASP A 77 -1.47 -4.56 8.43
CA ASP A 77 -0.81 -5.39 9.44
C ASP A 77 -1.47 -6.77 9.53
N LYS A 78 -0.67 -7.79 9.79
CA LYS A 78 -1.10 -9.18 9.95
C LYS A 78 -2.09 -9.35 11.09
N GLU A 79 -1.88 -8.68 12.22
CA GLU A 79 -2.80 -8.71 13.36
C GLU A 79 -4.19 -8.19 12.96
N PHE A 80 -4.25 -7.03 12.29
CA PHE A 80 -5.51 -6.50 11.78
C PHE A 80 -6.17 -7.40 10.75
N PHE A 81 -5.38 -8.02 9.86
CA PHE A 81 -5.91 -9.02 8.93
C PHE A 81 -6.51 -10.22 9.66
N ASP A 82 -5.84 -10.76 10.67
CA ASP A 82 -6.32 -11.91 11.45
C ASP A 82 -7.66 -11.60 12.14
N ASP A 83 -7.76 -10.42 12.74
CA ASP A 83 -8.96 -9.97 13.46
C ASP A 83 -10.13 -9.64 12.53
N GLU A 84 -9.85 -8.92 11.44
CA GLU A 84 -10.90 -8.30 10.64
C GLU A 84 -11.22 -9.07 9.35
N PHE A 85 -10.29 -9.87 8.84
CA PHE A 85 -10.44 -10.52 7.55
C PHE A 85 -10.36 -12.02 7.62
N ARG A 86 -9.33 -12.62 8.21
CA ARG A 86 -8.96 -14.05 8.04
C ARG A 86 -10.14 -15.01 8.15
N TYR A 87 -11.01 -14.79 9.12
CA TYR A 87 -12.17 -15.64 9.41
C TYR A 87 -13.53 -14.99 9.12
N THR A 88 -13.55 -13.94 8.29
CA THR A 88 -14.76 -13.19 7.91
C THR A 88 -14.93 -13.15 6.39
N ASP A 89 -16.08 -12.63 5.90
CA ASP A 89 -16.27 -12.34 4.46
C ASP A 89 -15.86 -10.90 4.08
N GLY A 90 -15.12 -10.20 4.93
CA GLY A 90 -14.70 -8.81 4.72
C GLY A 90 -13.91 -8.61 3.41
N LYS A 91 -14.03 -7.43 2.79
CA LYS A 91 -13.32 -7.14 1.53
C LYS A 91 -12.70 -5.76 1.56
N VAL A 92 -11.61 -5.60 0.81
CA VAL A 92 -11.09 -4.27 0.49
C VAL A 92 -11.66 -3.84 -0.86
N ALA A 93 -12.08 -2.58 -0.93
CA ALA A 93 -12.55 -1.95 -2.13
C ALA A 93 -11.88 -0.58 -2.27
N PHE A 94 -11.95 -0.03 -3.47
CA PHE A 94 -11.36 1.27 -3.79
C PHE A 94 -12.49 2.23 -4.13
N SER A 95 -12.64 3.30 -3.34
CA SER A 95 -13.60 4.36 -3.64
C SER A 95 -12.89 5.52 -4.31
N SER A 96 -13.25 5.82 -5.56
CA SER A 96 -12.90 7.08 -6.20
C SER A 96 -13.71 8.22 -5.58
N ARG A 97 -13.05 9.26 -5.07
CA ARG A 97 -13.69 10.54 -4.69
C ARG A 97 -13.05 11.67 -5.48
N GLU A 98 -13.67 12.86 -5.48
CA GLU A 98 -13.13 14.08 -6.11
C GLU A 98 -11.67 14.39 -5.70
N ASN A 99 -11.24 13.93 -4.51
CA ASN A 99 -9.91 14.15 -3.96
C ASN A 99 -9.02 12.90 -3.98
N GLY A 100 -9.23 11.97 -4.92
CA GLY A 100 -8.41 10.78 -5.12
C GLY A 100 -9.03 9.46 -4.62
N MET A 101 -8.29 8.37 -4.85
CA MET A 101 -8.72 7.01 -4.52
C MET A 101 -8.47 6.73 -3.03
N LYS A 102 -9.43 6.09 -2.36
CA LYS A 102 -9.24 5.61 -0.98
C LYS A 102 -9.49 4.12 -0.90
N VAL A 103 -8.59 3.43 -0.20
CA VAL A 103 -8.82 2.04 0.20
C VAL A 103 -9.84 2.03 1.33
N ILE A 104 -10.91 1.30 1.12
CA ILE A 104 -12.01 1.13 2.08
C ILE A 104 -12.19 -0.33 2.40
N VAL A 105 -12.59 -0.61 3.63
CA VAL A 105 -13.11 -1.92 4.03
C VAL A 105 -14.61 -1.90 3.79
N SER A 106 -15.05 -2.77 2.88
CA SER A 106 -16.45 -2.99 2.57
C SER A 106 -16.99 -4.11 3.46
N ARG A 107 -17.91 -3.75 4.35
CA ARG A 107 -18.69 -4.69 5.15
C ARG A 107 -20.17 -4.33 5.05
N ALA A 108 -20.95 -5.20 4.44
CA ALA A 108 -22.40 -5.03 4.30
C ALA A 108 -22.79 -3.61 3.84
N LYS A 109 -23.48 -2.82 4.69
CA LYS A 109 -23.97 -1.47 4.39
C LYS A 109 -23.00 -0.34 4.78
N THR A 110 -21.80 -0.63 5.27
CA THR A 110 -20.85 0.39 5.75
C THR A 110 -19.51 0.30 5.04
N ASN A 111 -19.03 1.45 4.57
CA ASN A 111 -17.70 1.63 4.01
C ASN A 111 -16.87 2.46 4.99
N LYS A 112 -15.79 1.87 5.52
CA LYS A 112 -14.85 2.55 6.42
C LYS A 112 -13.49 2.65 5.75
N ILE A 113 -12.78 3.76 5.96
CA ILE A 113 -11.45 3.99 5.36
C ILE A 113 -10.43 3.07 6.05
N LEU A 114 -9.67 2.28 5.27
CA LEU A 114 -8.75 1.26 5.78
C LEU A 114 -7.72 1.85 6.75
N CYS A 115 -6.97 2.88 6.34
CA CYS A 115 -5.93 3.48 7.21
C CYS A 115 -6.45 3.99 8.57
N ARG A 116 -7.72 4.43 8.62
CA ARG A 116 -8.32 4.87 9.89
C ARG A 116 -8.71 3.70 10.77
N LEU A 117 -9.20 2.62 10.17
CA LEU A 117 -9.50 1.39 10.88
C LEU A 117 -8.23 0.76 11.45
N MET A 118 -7.18 0.66 10.63
CA MET A 118 -5.86 0.17 11.02
C MET A 118 -5.33 0.85 12.29
N LEU A 119 -5.46 2.18 12.36
CA LEU A 119 -4.97 2.97 13.49
C LEU A 119 -6.01 3.16 14.62
N GLY A 120 -7.19 2.53 14.54
CA GLY A 120 -8.27 2.70 15.54
C GLY A 120 -8.81 4.14 15.65
N ILE A 121 -8.67 4.97 14.61
CA ILE A 121 -8.97 6.41 14.69
C ILE A 121 -10.45 6.69 14.42
N ASN A 122 -11.18 6.95 15.50
CA ASN A 122 -12.60 7.34 15.45
C ASN A 122 -12.82 8.87 15.48
N SER A 123 -11.82 9.67 15.87
CA SER A 123 -11.94 11.13 15.97
C SER A 123 -11.80 11.83 14.61
N LYS A 124 -12.65 12.82 14.33
CA LYS A 124 -12.55 13.68 13.14
C LYS A 124 -11.35 14.65 13.18
N ASN A 125 -10.79 14.89 14.37
CA ASN A 125 -9.68 15.84 14.57
C ASN A 125 -8.30 15.20 14.33
N VAL A 126 -8.26 13.89 14.11
CA VAL A 126 -7.03 13.15 13.81
C VAL A 126 -7.06 12.74 12.35
N CYS A 127 -6.01 13.14 11.63
CA CYS A 127 -5.73 12.74 10.26
C CYS A 127 -4.83 11.49 10.25
N VAL A 128 -4.75 10.85 9.09
CA VAL A 128 -3.75 9.82 8.83
C VAL A 128 -2.81 10.38 7.79
N ASP A 129 -1.52 10.35 8.12
CA ASP A 129 -0.44 10.67 7.19
C ASP A 129 0.10 9.37 6.59
N HIS A 130 0.25 9.37 5.26
CA HIS A 130 0.92 8.31 4.52
C HIS A 130 2.39 8.71 4.40
N LYS A 131 3.22 8.17 5.30
CA LYS A 131 4.62 8.56 5.50
C LYS A 131 5.43 8.56 4.20
N TYR A 132 5.08 7.65 3.30
CA TYR A 132 5.86 7.34 2.10
C TYR A 132 5.15 7.71 0.79
N HIS A 133 4.16 8.61 0.87
CA HIS A 133 3.43 9.17 -0.28
C HIS A 133 2.63 8.19 -1.15
N CYS A 134 2.66 6.89 -0.84
CA CYS A 134 1.83 5.91 -1.51
C CYS A 134 0.55 5.64 -0.70
N ILE A 135 -0.60 6.12 -1.20
CA ILE A 135 -1.92 5.94 -0.56
C ILE A 135 -2.42 4.49 -0.56
N TRP A 136 -1.77 3.62 -1.32
CA TRP A 136 -2.09 2.20 -1.42
C TRP A 136 -1.44 1.39 -0.29
N LEU A 137 -0.33 1.86 0.29
CA LEU A 137 0.30 1.24 1.45
C LEU A 137 -0.40 1.68 2.74
N ASN A 138 -0.98 0.75 3.50
CA ASN A 138 -1.85 1.05 4.65
C ASN A 138 -1.51 0.26 5.93
N ASP A 139 -0.44 -0.53 5.93
CA ASP A 139 0.13 -1.13 7.15
C ASP A 139 0.77 -0.06 8.05
N SER A 140 0.95 -0.39 9.33
CA SER A 140 1.46 0.53 10.37
C SER A 140 2.88 1.05 10.11
N PHE A 141 3.68 0.37 9.28
CA PHE A 141 4.99 0.88 8.88
C PHE A 141 4.84 2.09 7.95
N CYS A 142 3.77 2.13 7.14
CA CYS A 142 3.52 3.13 6.10
C CYS A 142 2.63 4.31 6.53
N ILE A 143 1.83 4.15 7.58
CA ILE A 143 0.88 5.18 8.03
C ILE A 143 1.11 5.60 9.48
N ARG A 144 0.71 6.83 9.82
CA ARG A 144 0.73 7.32 11.21
C ARG A 144 -0.40 8.31 11.51
N PRO A 145 -0.87 8.38 12.77
CA PRO A 145 -1.79 9.43 13.18
C PRO A 145 -1.10 10.79 13.19
N CYS A 146 -1.82 11.83 12.78
CA CYS A 146 -1.28 13.19 12.75
C CYS A 146 -2.38 14.25 12.86
N THR A 147 -1.96 15.50 13.08
CA THR A 147 -2.83 16.67 12.89
C THR A 147 -2.91 17.05 11.41
N TYR A 148 -3.95 17.79 11.03
CA TYR A 148 -4.06 18.34 9.68
C TYR A 148 -2.84 19.19 9.28
N SER A 149 -2.27 19.96 10.21
CA SER A 149 -1.08 20.77 9.95
C SER A 149 0.16 19.91 9.71
N GLN A 150 0.31 18.78 10.39
CA GLN A 150 1.40 17.84 10.14
C GLN A 150 1.25 17.19 8.77
N ASN A 151 0.07 16.65 8.45
CA ASN A 151 -0.21 16.04 7.14
C ASN A 151 0.05 17.01 5.96
N ASN A 152 -0.25 18.29 6.13
CA ASN A 152 0.00 19.29 5.08
C ASN A 152 1.48 19.60 4.86
N ARG A 153 2.33 19.43 5.88
CA ARG A 153 3.79 19.61 5.72
C ARG A 153 4.42 18.47 4.95
N ASN A 154 3.84 17.27 5.03
CA ASN A 154 4.23 16.12 4.24
C ASN A 154 3.66 16.18 2.80
N ARG A 155 3.51 17.37 2.22
CA ARG A 155 3.13 17.52 0.81
C ARG A 155 4.36 17.96 0.02
N LYS A 156 4.53 17.42 -1.18
CA LYS A 156 5.62 17.78 -2.11
C LYS A 156 5.73 19.29 -2.36
N CYS A 157 4.60 19.99 -2.40
CA CYS A 157 4.55 21.45 -2.59
C CYS A 157 4.62 22.28 -1.29
N SER A 158 4.81 21.65 -0.13
CA SER A 158 4.90 22.36 1.15
C SER A 158 6.14 23.26 1.18
N LYS A 159 5.92 24.53 1.54
CA LYS A 159 7.00 25.50 1.77
C LYS A 159 7.43 25.58 3.24
N ARG A 160 6.67 24.94 4.15
CA ARG A 160 6.93 24.99 5.59
C ARG A 160 7.72 23.76 6.02
N ARG A 161 8.83 23.98 6.72
CA ARG A 161 9.65 22.95 7.36
C ARG A 161 9.91 23.31 8.83
N VAL A 162 9.84 22.32 9.70
CA VAL A 162 10.15 22.38 11.14
C VAL A 162 11.35 21.49 11.49
N GLY A 163 11.78 20.61 10.58
CA GLY A 163 12.88 19.66 10.76
C GLY A 163 12.45 18.38 11.48
N ASP A 164 11.16 18.04 11.44
CA ASP A 164 10.64 16.81 12.05
C ASP A 164 10.19 15.80 10.98
N GLU A 165 9.79 14.63 11.45
CA GLU A 165 9.41 13.50 10.60
C GLU A 165 8.18 13.77 9.69
N PHE A 166 7.44 14.87 9.89
CA PHE A 166 6.25 15.24 9.11
C PHE A 166 6.53 16.22 7.97
N ASP A 167 7.78 16.67 7.83
CA ASP A 167 8.16 17.44 6.66
C ASP A 167 8.40 16.53 5.46
N TYR A 168 8.02 17.01 4.27
CA TYR A 168 8.26 16.29 3.02
C TYR A 168 9.75 15.97 2.82
N ASP A 169 10.05 14.68 2.68
CA ASP A 169 11.35 14.13 2.33
C ASP A 169 11.26 13.42 0.96
N PRO A 170 11.92 13.93 -0.10
CA PRO A 170 11.88 13.29 -1.41
C PRO A 170 12.48 11.87 -1.41
N ALA A 171 13.42 11.55 -0.51
CA ALA A 171 13.96 10.20 -0.40
C ALA A 171 12.91 9.20 0.11
N CYS A 172 11.85 9.70 0.75
CA CYS A 172 10.71 8.93 1.23
C CYS A 172 9.47 9.04 0.34
N ASP A 173 9.52 9.73 -0.81
CA ASP A 173 8.40 9.78 -1.76
C ASP A 173 8.41 8.55 -2.68
N PHE A 174 7.76 7.47 -2.24
CA PHE A 174 7.67 6.21 -2.98
C PHE A 174 6.40 6.12 -3.84
N THR A 175 5.83 7.26 -4.28
CA THR A 175 4.61 7.28 -5.12
C THR A 175 4.76 6.41 -6.36
N GLU A 176 5.90 6.51 -7.05
CA GLU A 176 6.18 5.80 -8.32
C GLU A 176 6.93 4.46 -8.10
N LYS A 177 7.58 4.28 -6.95
CA LYS A 177 8.40 3.10 -6.62
C LYS A 177 7.93 2.43 -5.33
N TRP A 178 6.61 2.29 -5.18
CA TRP A 178 5.97 1.71 -4.00
C TRP A 178 6.49 0.31 -3.63
N TRP A 179 6.90 -0.47 -4.64
CA TRP A 179 7.42 -1.82 -4.47
C TRP A 179 8.74 -1.85 -3.68
N LEU A 180 9.52 -0.75 -3.62
CA LEU A 180 10.71 -0.65 -2.76
C LEU A 180 10.34 -0.83 -1.29
N VAL A 181 9.17 -0.35 -0.88
CA VAL A 181 8.68 -0.54 0.49
C VAL A 181 8.38 -2.02 0.76
N LEU A 182 7.87 -2.76 -0.22
CA LEU A 182 7.67 -4.21 -0.09
C LEU A 182 8.99 -4.98 -0.08
N CYS A 183 9.99 -4.53 -0.84
CA CYS A 183 11.34 -5.10 -0.80
C CYS A 183 11.97 -5.03 0.60
N VAL A 184 11.57 -4.05 1.40
CA VAL A 184 12.00 -3.90 2.80
C VAL A 184 11.10 -4.70 3.75
N THR A 185 9.78 -4.57 3.60
CA THR A 185 8.82 -5.02 4.64
C THR A 185 8.31 -6.44 4.47
N MET A 186 8.33 -6.98 3.25
CA MET A 186 7.77 -8.29 2.92
C MET A 186 8.78 -9.25 2.28
N PHE A 187 9.65 -8.72 1.43
CA PHE A 187 10.65 -9.54 0.71
C PHE A 187 11.99 -9.59 1.43
N HIS A 188 12.25 -8.66 2.35
CA HIS A 188 13.49 -8.56 3.15
C HIS A 188 14.76 -8.61 2.29
N GLU A 189 14.70 -8.07 1.08
CA GLU A 189 15.79 -8.12 0.09
C GLU A 189 16.73 -6.92 0.23
N ILE A 190 16.21 -5.79 0.70
CA ILE A 190 16.97 -4.55 0.87
C ILE A 190 16.67 -3.92 2.23
N THR A 191 17.64 -3.16 2.73
CA THR A 191 17.48 -2.28 3.89
C THR A 191 16.66 -1.04 3.53
N TRP A 192 16.18 -0.33 4.56
CA TRP A 192 15.46 0.93 4.37
C TRP A 192 16.32 2.02 3.74
N GLU A 193 17.61 2.08 4.10
CA GLU A 193 18.59 2.99 3.54
C GLU A 193 18.83 2.71 2.05
N GLN A 194 18.94 1.43 1.68
CA GLN A 194 19.02 1.01 0.28
C GLN A 194 17.77 1.40 -0.51
N ALA A 195 16.58 1.18 0.06
CA ALA A 195 15.32 1.58 -0.58
C ALA A 195 15.27 3.08 -0.88
N LYS A 196 15.69 3.93 0.07
CA LYS A 196 15.78 5.39 -0.15
C LYS A 196 16.77 5.76 -1.24
N ALA A 197 17.93 5.12 -1.27
CA ALA A 197 18.94 5.39 -2.29
C ALA A 197 18.43 5.00 -3.70
N TYR A 198 17.82 3.82 -3.86
CA TYR A 198 17.17 3.42 -5.12
C TYR A 198 16.03 4.36 -5.53
N ASN A 199 15.27 4.89 -4.56
CA ASN A 199 14.21 5.85 -4.85
C ASN A 199 14.75 7.14 -5.46
N MET A 200 15.91 7.59 -4.99
CA MET A 200 16.59 8.78 -5.48
C MET A 200 17.39 8.56 -6.77
N GLY A 201 17.41 7.33 -7.30
CA GLY A 201 18.20 6.96 -8.48
C GLY A 201 19.70 6.81 -8.19
N GLY A 202 20.07 6.58 -6.92
CA GLY A 202 21.43 6.23 -6.54
C GLY A 202 21.68 4.74 -6.72
N ASP A 203 22.83 4.38 -7.27
CA ASP A 203 23.35 3.01 -7.20
C ASP A 203 23.81 2.73 -5.77
N VAL A 204 23.38 1.61 -5.20
CA VAL A 204 23.91 1.11 -3.92
C VAL A 204 24.79 -0.09 -4.22
N GLU A 205 26.08 0.07 -3.97
CA GLU A 205 27.10 -1.00 -4.01
C GLU A 205 26.82 -2.09 -2.96
#